data_AF-A0A1U8JL48-F1
#
_entry.id   AF-A0A1U8JL48-F1
#
_cell.length_a   1.000
_cell.length_b   1.000
_cell.length_c   1.000
_cell.angle_alpha   90.00
_cell.angle_beta   90.00
_cell.angle_gamma   90.00
#
_symmetry.space_group_name_H-M   'P 1'
#
loop_
_entity.id
_entity.type
_entity.pdbx_description
1 polymer ?
#
loop_
_entity_poly.entity_id
_entity_poly.type
_entity_poly.pdbx_seq_one_letter_code
_entity_poly.pdbx_strand_id
1 'polypeptide(L)'
;MKKYTQGKQILRPALTRFATHFIQLEEITRQKQGLREMFNSKEFKESKWGKQKSGPAYEAKKIVLGKDFWKKANDLIKVYEPLVRVLRLVDSDEKPTMGFIYEAVDRAKRAIQQNCRYFTEYEKIIDNRWNFMHSDLHSAGYFLNPQFQFGVEHSENVLIETLEGTRSVIERLEPSMDTQVRMVNQVRFNYYYL
;
A
#
# COMPACT_ATOMS: atom_id res chain seq x y z
N MET A 1 21.08 -12.86 -19.28
CA MET A 1 20.21 -12.46 -18.14
C MET A 1 20.08 -13.55 -17.09
N LYS A 2 19.48 -14.72 -17.37
CA LYS A 2 19.27 -15.81 -16.38
C LYS A 2 20.53 -16.19 -15.57
N LYS A 3 21.70 -16.29 -16.21
CA LYS A 3 23.01 -16.52 -15.56
C LYS A 3 23.28 -15.54 -14.41
N TYR A 4 22.93 -14.27 -14.59
CA TYR A 4 23.24 -13.17 -13.66
C TYR A 4 22.11 -12.90 -12.66
N THR A 5 20.91 -13.42 -12.90
CA THR A 5 19.76 -13.29 -11.98
C THR A 5 19.47 -14.59 -11.23
N GLN A 6 20.41 -15.54 -11.22
CA GLN A 6 20.24 -16.87 -10.59
C GLN A 6 18.97 -17.60 -11.08
N GLY A 7 18.64 -17.47 -12.36
CA GLY A 7 17.44 -18.05 -12.95
C GLY A 7 16.12 -17.36 -12.58
N LYS A 8 16.14 -16.34 -11.70
CA LYS A 8 14.92 -15.60 -11.32
C LYS A 8 14.35 -14.84 -12.52
N GLN A 9 13.04 -14.99 -12.70
CA GLN A 9 12.28 -14.19 -13.65
C GLN A 9 12.02 -12.80 -13.07
N ILE A 10 12.38 -11.78 -13.84
CA ILE A 10 12.15 -10.36 -13.53
C ILE A 10 10.69 -9.99 -13.82
N LEU A 11 10.14 -10.53 -14.90
CA LEU A 11 8.73 -10.40 -15.23
C LEU A 11 7.98 -11.51 -14.52
N ARG A 12 7.35 -11.17 -13.40
CA ARG A 12 6.41 -12.05 -12.71
C ARG A 12 5.04 -11.41 -12.79
N PRO A 13 4.11 -11.97 -13.58
CA PRO A 13 2.70 -11.63 -13.43
C PRO A 13 2.31 -11.86 -11.97
N ALA A 14 1.74 -10.84 -11.32
CA ALA A 14 1.15 -11.01 -10.01
C ALA A 14 -0.24 -11.63 -10.17
N LEU A 15 -0.72 -12.35 -9.15
CA LEU A 15 -2.09 -12.87 -9.14
C LEU A 15 -3.12 -11.75 -9.29
N THR A 16 -2.82 -10.56 -8.73
CA THR A 16 -3.65 -9.36 -8.89
C THR A 16 -3.02 -8.34 -9.82
N ARG A 17 -3.82 -7.84 -10.77
CA ARG A 17 -3.41 -6.84 -11.78
C ARG A 17 -2.80 -5.57 -11.18
N PHE A 18 -3.22 -5.19 -9.97
CA PHE A 18 -2.81 -3.95 -9.31
C PHE A 18 -1.37 -4.00 -8.79
N ALA A 19 -0.86 -5.18 -8.43
CA ALA A 19 0.48 -5.32 -7.85
C ALA A 19 1.56 -5.66 -8.89
N THR A 20 1.19 -5.98 -10.13
CA THR A 20 2.13 -6.45 -11.18
C THR A 20 3.27 -5.48 -11.41
N HIS A 21 2.99 -4.18 -11.60
CA HIS A 21 4.03 -3.18 -11.83
C HIS A 21 4.96 -2.99 -10.62
N PHE A 22 4.41 -3.04 -9.41
CA PHE A 22 5.20 -2.96 -8.19
C PHE A 22 6.12 -4.18 -8.03
N ILE A 23 5.59 -5.39 -8.17
CA ILE A 23 6.37 -6.64 -8.05
C ILE A 23 7.49 -6.69 -9.09
N GLN A 24 7.22 -6.22 -10.31
CA GLN A 24 8.25 -6.07 -11.34
C GLN A 24 9.34 -5.09 -10.93
N LEU A 25 8.98 -3.89 -10.44
CA LEU A 25 9.95 -2.88 -10.01
C LEU A 25 10.78 -3.36 -8.81
N GLU A 26 10.13 -4.05 -7.86
CA GLU A 26 10.78 -4.67 -6.70
C GLU A 26 11.79 -5.73 -7.14
N GLU A 27 11.41 -6.64 -8.03
CA GLU A 27 12.32 -7.69 -8.51
C GLU A 27 13.46 -7.09 -9.35
N ILE A 28 13.21 -6.09 -10.21
CA ILE A 28 14.28 -5.37 -10.93
C ILE A 28 15.29 -4.78 -9.93
N THR A 29 14.79 -4.14 -8.88
CA THR A 29 15.61 -3.53 -7.82
C THR A 29 16.42 -4.56 -7.06
N ARG A 30 15.81 -5.70 -6.74
CA ARG A 30 16.47 -6.84 -6.09
C ARG A 30 17.60 -7.43 -6.94
N GLN A 31 17.43 -7.43 -8.27
CA GLN A 31 18.43 -7.92 -9.22
C GLN A 31 19.46 -6.86 -9.66
N LYS A 32 19.49 -5.67 -9.02
CA LYS A 32 20.38 -4.57 -9.40
C LYS A 32 21.83 -4.99 -9.66
N GLN A 33 22.43 -5.73 -8.73
CA GLN A 33 23.83 -6.12 -8.85
C GLN A 33 24.06 -7.08 -10.02
N GLY A 34 23.25 -8.14 -10.12
CA GLY A 34 23.33 -9.10 -11.23
C GLY A 34 23.09 -8.45 -12.60
N LEU A 35 22.15 -7.50 -12.68
CA LEU A 35 21.92 -6.74 -13.91
C LEU A 35 23.14 -5.87 -14.27
N ARG A 36 23.76 -5.19 -13.31
CA ARG A 36 24.98 -4.39 -13.55
C ARG A 36 26.14 -5.27 -13.99
N GLU A 37 26.33 -6.43 -13.38
CA GLU A 37 27.34 -7.41 -13.78
C GLU A 37 27.11 -7.91 -15.20
N MET A 38 25.85 -8.22 -15.55
CA MET A 38 25.49 -8.62 -16.91
C MET A 38 25.92 -7.58 -17.94
N PHE A 39 25.57 -6.29 -17.73
CA PHE A 39 25.92 -5.23 -18.67
C PHE A 39 27.42 -4.87 -18.68
N ASN A 40 28.17 -5.23 -17.63
CA ASN A 40 29.61 -5.03 -17.54
C ASN A 40 30.44 -6.24 -18.00
N SER A 41 29.80 -7.39 -18.20
CA SER A 41 30.45 -8.63 -18.63
C SER A 41 31.12 -8.50 -20.00
N LYS A 42 32.19 -9.28 -20.21
CA LYS A 42 32.91 -9.34 -21.48
C LYS A 42 31.97 -9.86 -22.57
N GLU A 43 31.19 -10.89 -22.25
CA GLU A 43 30.22 -11.53 -23.14
C GLU A 43 29.18 -10.52 -23.66
N PHE A 44 28.64 -9.65 -22.79
CA PHE A 44 27.70 -8.62 -23.24
C PHE A 44 28.40 -7.57 -24.11
N LYS A 45 29.56 -7.06 -23.68
CA LYS A 45 30.30 -6.01 -24.40
C LYS A 45 30.73 -6.44 -25.80
N GLU A 46 31.10 -7.70 -25.98
CA GLU A 46 31.53 -8.25 -27.27
C GLU A 46 30.37 -8.69 -28.18
N SER A 47 29.18 -8.87 -27.61
CA SER A 47 27.97 -9.24 -28.36
C SER A 47 27.52 -8.15 -29.34
N LYS A 48 26.67 -8.53 -30.30
CA LYS A 48 26.02 -7.58 -31.22
C LYS A 48 25.22 -6.48 -30.51
N TRP A 49 24.70 -6.75 -29.29
CA TRP A 49 23.94 -5.79 -28.49
C TRP A 49 24.83 -4.83 -27.71
N GLY A 50 25.98 -5.30 -27.19
CA GLY A 50 26.93 -4.44 -26.47
C GLY A 50 27.63 -3.41 -27.34
N LYS A 51 27.75 -3.70 -28.64
CA LYS A 51 28.35 -2.82 -29.66
C LYS A 51 27.39 -1.74 -30.17
N GLN A 52 26.09 -1.85 -29.92
CA GLN A 52 25.11 -0.84 -30.34
C GLN A 52 25.35 0.50 -29.64
N LYS A 53 25.19 1.59 -30.39
CA LYS A 53 25.31 2.98 -29.91
C LYS A 53 23.94 3.66 -29.74
N SER A 54 22.86 2.98 -30.10
CA SER A 54 21.48 3.43 -30.00
C SER A 54 20.54 2.22 -29.93
N GLY A 55 19.27 2.47 -29.63
CA GLY A 55 18.24 1.44 -29.55
C GLY A 55 18.08 0.82 -28.15
N PRO A 56 17.16 -0.14 -27.99
CA PRO A 56 16.70 -0.61 -26.69
C PRO A 56 17.80 -1.18 -25.79
N ALA A 57 18.74 -1.95 -26.34
CA ALA A 57 19.82 -2.54 -25.55
C ALA A 57 20.80 -1.47 -25.02
N TYR A 58 21.07 -0.43 -25.82
CA TYR A 58 21.91 0.70 -25.43
C TYR A 58 21.23 1.53 -24.33
N GLU A 59 19.94 1.83 -24.46
CA GLU A 59 19.20 2.58 -23.43
C GLU A 59 19.03 1.78 -22.13
N ALA A 60 18.73 0.48 -22.22
CA ALA A 60 18.65 -0.40 -21.04
C ALA A 60 19.99 -0.43 -20.28
N LYS A 61 21.12 -0.50 -20.99
CA LYS A 61 22.46 -0.41 -20.40
C LYS A 61 22.64 0.92 -19.67
N LYS A 62 22.29 2.05 -20.29
CA LYS A 62 22.39 3.38 -19.65
C LYS A 62 21.55 3.47 -18.38
N ILE A 63 20.30 2.98 -18.41
CA ILE A 63 19.40 2.97 -17.26
C ILE A 63 19.99 2.13 -16.12
N VAL A 64 20.41 0.89 -16.39
CA VAL A 64 20.91 -0.05 -15.38
C VAL A 64 22.25 0.39 -14.80
N LEU A 65 23.14 0.96 -15.61
CA LEU A 65 24.44 1.43 -15.13
C LEU A 65 24.34 2.81 -14.45
N GLY A 66 23.35 3.63 -14.81
CA GLY A 66 23.06 4.92 -14.18
C GLY A 66 22.62 4.80 -12.73
N LYS A 67 22.83 5.84 -11.92
CA LYS A 67 22.44 5.88 -10.51
C LYS A 67 20.98 6.30 -10.31
N ASP A 68 20.49 7.19 -11.17
CA ASP A 68 19.19 7.85 -10.99
C ASP A 68 18.01 6.88 -11.04
N PHE A 69 18.05 5.89 -11.94
CA PHE A 69 17.02 4.87 -12.02
C PHE A 69 16.84 4.14 -10.69
N TRP A 70 17.93 3.66 -10.09
CA TRP A 70 17.87 2.92 -8.82
C TRP A 70 17.42 3.78 -7.66
N LYS A 71 17.84 5.05 -7.63
CA LYS A 71 17.37 5.99 -6.62
C LYS A 71 15.84 6.16 -6.72
N LYS A 72 15.34 6.49 -7.91
CA LYS A 72 13.90 6.66 -8.16
C LYS A 72 13.10 5.38 -7.90
N ALA A 73 13.63 4.22 -8.31
CA ALA A 73 13.00 2.93 -8.06
C ALA A 73 12.86 2.64 -6.56
N ASN A 74 13.92 2.88 -5.78
CA ASN A 74 13.88 2.71 -4.32
C ASN A 74 12.89 3.69 -3.67
N ASP A 75 12.87 4.95 -4.10
CA ASP A 75 11.93 5.96 -3.59
C ASP A 75 10.47 5.53 -3.87
N LEU A 76 10.19 5.02 -5.08
CA LEU A 76 8.86 4.49 -5.42
C LEU A 76 8.50 3.24 -4.61
N ILE A 77 9.43 2.31 -4.40
CA ILE A 77 9.16 1.09 -3.61
C ILE A 77 8.72 1.45 -2.19
N LYS A 78 9.38 2.43 -1.55
CA LYS A 78 9.02 2.91 -0.21
C LYS A 78 7.61 3.49 -0.12
N VAL A 79 7.08 4.04 -1.22
CA VAL A 79 5.71 4.55 -1.28
C VAL A 79 4.70 3.43 -1.56
N TYR A 80 5.01 2.56 -2.51
CA TYR A 80 4.07 1.53 -2.96
C TYR A 80 3.97 0.34 -2.00
N GLU A 81 5.05 -0.05 -1.33
CA GLU A 81 5.07 -1.22 -0.47
C GLU A 81 4.00 -1.15 0.63
N PRO A 82 3.86 -0.06 1.40
CA PRO A 82 2.80 0.04 2.40
C PRO A 82 1.39 -0.04 1.78
N LEU A 83 1.17 0.57 0.61
CA LEU A 83 -0.12 0.51 -0.09
C LEU A 83 -0.46 -0.90 -0.58
N VAL A 84 0.53 -1.63 -1.11
CA VAL A 84 0.35 -3.03 -1.52
C VAL A 84 0.02 -3.92 -0.33
N ARG A 85 0.56 -3.64 0.86
CA ARG A 85 0.17 -4.36 2.09
C ARG A 85 -1.29 -4.12 2.47
N VAL A 86 -1.78 -2.88 2.35
CA VAL A 86 -3.21 -2.57 2.55
C VAL A 86 -4.08 -3.31 1.53
N LEU A 87 -3.71 -3.28 0.25
CA LEU A 87 -4.45 -3.97 -0.80
C LEU A 87 -4.48 -5.49 -0.58
N ARG A 88 -3.36 -6.09 -0.18
CA ARG A 88 -3.30 -7.53 0.16
C ARG A 88 -4.14 -7.87 1.38
N LEU A 89 -4.26 -6.97 2.35
CA LEU A 89 -5.12 -7.16 3.51
C LEU A 89 -6.57 -7.29 3.04
N VAL A 90 -7.08 -6.33 2.26
CA VAL A 90 -8.49 -6.33 1.82
C VAL A 90 -8.85 -7.37 0.77
N ASP A 91 -7.86 -7.84 0.01
CA ASP A 91 -8.01 -8.89 -1.01
C ASP A 91 -7.91 -10.31 -0.40
N SER A 92 -7.55 -10.42 0.88
CA SER A 92 -7.48 -11.70 1.58
C SER A 92 -8.85 -12.12 2.09
N ASP A 93 -9.31 -13.31 1.69
CA ASP A 93 -10.54 -13.93 2.18
C ASP A 93 -10.33 -14.68 3.52
N GLU A 94 -9.13 -14.64 4.10
CA GLU A 94 -8.80 -15.44 5.29
C GLU A 94 -9.42 -14.90 6.58
N LYS A 95 -9.61 -13.57 6.70
CA LYS A 95 -10.08 -12.91 7.92
C LYS A 95 -10.99 -11.72 7.60
N PRO A 96 -11.95 -11.36 8.47
CA PRO A 96 -12.71 -10.12 8.33
C PRO A 96 -11.78 -8.89 8.37
N THR A 97 -11.76 -8.11 7.29
CA THR A 97 -10.80 -7.00 7.08
C THR A 97 -11.39 -5.62 7.38
N MET A 98 -12.72 -5.48 7.35
CA MET A 98 -13.40 -4.19 7.58
C MET A 98 -12.98 -3.54 8.90
N GLY A 99 -12.82 -4.32 9.97
CA GLY A 99 -12.39 -3.81 11.27
C GLY A 99 -10.92 -3.41 11.39
N PHE A 100 -10.11 -3.59 10.34
CA PHE A 100 -8.66 -3.34 10.34
C PHE A 100 -8.24 -2.27 9.34
N ILE A 101 -9.13 -1.88 8.43
CA ILE A 101 -8.74 -1.11 7.26
C ILE A 101 -8.26 0.31 7.60
N TYR A 102 -8.85 0.93 8.64
CA TYR A 102 -8.42 2.22 9.16
C TYR A 102 -6.95 2.19 9.63
N GLU A 103 -6.63 1.27 10.54
CA GLU A 103 -5.27 1.13 11.05
C GLU A 103 -4.28 0.76 9.93
N ALA A 104 -4.70 -0.06 8.96
CA ALA A 104 -3.85 -0.43 7.83
C ALA A 104 -3.51 0.79 6.94
N VAL A 105 -4.50 1.63 6.63
CA VAL A 105 -4.31 2.86 5.85
C VAL A 105 -3.47 3.88 6.63
N ASP A 106 -3.74 4.05 7.92
CA ASP A 106 -2.97 4.95 8.78
C ASP A 106 -1.49 4.53 8.88
N ARG A 107 -1.20 3.24 9.12
CA ARG A 107 0.17 2.71 9.07
C ARG A 107 0.82 2.93 7.72
N ALA A 108 0.07 2.80 6.63
CA ALA A 108 0.59 3.08 5.30
C ALA A 108 0.97 4.54 5.13
N LYS A 109 0.11 5.48 5.55
CA LYS A 109 0.42 6.91 5.55
C LYS A 109 1.66 7.24 6.39
N ARG A 110 1.75 6.74 7.63
CA ARG A 110 2.91 6.94 8.51
C ARG A 110 4.21 6.41 7.89
N ALA A 111 4.17 5.22 7.29
CA ALA A 111 5.33 4.64 6.61
C ALA A 111 5.79 5.48 5.41
N ILE A 112 4.85 6.02 4.62
CA ILE A 112 5.16 6.89 3.48
C ILE A 112 5.72 8.23 3.96
N GLN A 113 5.13 8.82 5.00
CA GLN A 113 5.56 10.10 5.59
C GLN A 113 7.03 10.06 6.03
N GLN A 114 7.45 8.96 6.66
CA GLN A 114 8.83 8.77 7.12
C GLN A 114 9.84 8.63 5.97
N ASN A 115 9.39 8.24 4.78
CA ASN A 115 10.25 7.76 3.71
C ASN A 115 10.16 8.56 2.40
N CYS A 116 9.18 9.45 2.26
CA CYS A 116 8.89 10.15 1.03
C CYS A 116 8.80 11.66 1.24
N ARG A 117 9.65 12.42 0.54
CA ARG A 117 9.61 13.89 0.50
C ARG A 117 8.28 14.45 0.01
N TYR A 118 7.59 13.73 -0.87
CA TYR A 118 6.34 14.16 -1.53
C TYR A 118 5.12 13.57 -0.82
N PHE A 119 5.23 13.36 0.50
CA PHE A 119 4.16 12.75 1.29
C PHE A 119 2.84 13.48 1.12
N THR A 120 2.84 14.81 1.12
CA THR A 120 1.63 15.62 0.98
C THR A 120 0.85 15.36 -0.31
N GLU A 121 1.54 15.07 -1.41
CA GLU A 121 0.93 14.74 -2.69
C GLU A 121 0.37 13.31 -2.69
N TYR A 122 1.09 12.38 -2.09
CA TYR A 122 0.63 11.00 -1.95
C TYR A 122 -0.54 10.86 -0.97
N GLU A 123 -0.52 11.59 0.15
CA GLU A 123 -1.60 11.64 1.13
C GLU A 123 -2.90 12.08 0.47
N LYS A 124 -2.88 13.15 -0.34
CA LYS A 124 -4.06 13.59 -1.12
C LYS A 124 -4.60 12.50 -2.04
N ILE A 125 -3.72 11.75 -2.71
CA ILE A 125 -4.14 10.63 -3.58
C ILE A 125 -4.78 9.51 -2.75
N ILE A 126 -4.18 9.18 -1.60
CA ILE A 126 -4.68 8.16 -0.67
C ILE A 126 -6.04 8.58 -0.13
N ASP A 127 -6.20 9.83 0.32
CA ASP A 127 -7.45 10.36 0.89
C ASP A 127 -8.57 10.43 -0.15
N ASN A 128 -8.27 10.89 -1.36
CA ASN A 128 -9.24 10.87 -2.45
C ASN A 128 -9.72 9.45 -2.75
N ARG A 129 -8.80 8.47 -2.70
CA ARG A 129 -9.14 7.07 -2.94
C ARG A 129 -9.90 6.45 -1.77
N TRP A 130 -9.53 6.81 -0.54
CA TRP A 130 -10.22 6.45 0.69
C TRP A 130 -11.67 6.92 0.64
N ASN A 131 -11.90 8.22 0.43
CA ASN A 131 -13.24 8.81 0.38
C ASN A 131 -14.14 8.19 -0.71
N PHE A 132 -13.55 7.72 -1.82
CA PHE A 132 -14.29 7.04 -2.88
C PHE A 132 -14.70 5.60 -2.53
N MET A 133 -13.90 4.88 -1.74
CA MET A 133 -14.11 3.45 -1.44
C MET A 133 -14.65 3.21 -0.02
N HIS A 134 -14.54 4.21 0.85
CA HIS A 134 -15.00 4.17 2.22
C HIS A 134 -16.54 4.06 2.29
N SER A 135 -17.01 3.50 3.39
CA SER A 135 -18.43 3.44 3.72
C SER A 135 -18.59 3.38 5.23
N ASP A 136 -19.76 3.74 5.74
CA ASP A 136 -20.08 3.66 7.17
C ASP A 136 -19.87 2.26 7.77
N LEU A 137 -19.92 1.20 6.96
CA LEU A 137 -19.63 -0.16 7.42
C LEU A 137 -18.16 -0.34 7.80
N HIS A 138 -17.24 0.33 7.10
CA HIS A 138 -15.82 0.35 7.48
C HIS A 138 -15.64 1.08 8.82
N SER A 139 -16.33 2.21 8.99
CA SER A 139 -16.35 2.98 10.25
C SER A 139 -16.82 2.11 11.41
N ALA A 140 -18.00 1.49 11.26
CA ALA A 140 -18.57 0.61 12.28
C ALA A 140 -17.68 -0.61 12.57
N GLY A 141 -17.12 -1.21 11.52
CA GLY A 141 -16.21 -2.35 11.65
C GLY A 141 -14.98 -2.02 12.49
N TYR A 142 -14.37 -0.86 12.26
CA TYR A 142 -13.20 -0.43 13.03
C TYR A 142 -13.57 -0.04 14.46
N PHE A 143 -14.63 0.76 14.62
CA PHE A 143 -15.12 1.21 15.92
C PHE A 143 -15.49 0.04 16.83
N LEU A 144 -16.09 -1.02 16.30
CA LEU A 144 -16.50 -2.18 17.10
C LEU A 144 -15.39 -3.23 17.28
N ASN A 145 -14.19 -3.01 16.73
CA ASN A 145 -13.09 -3.93 16.89
C ASN A 145 -12.39 -3.72 18.25
N PRO A 146 -12.48 -4.68 19.20
CA PRO A 146 -11.93 -4.52 20.54
C PRO A 146 -10.40 -4.35 20.56
N GLN A 147 -9.69 -4.81 19.53
CA GLN A 147 -8.24 -4.63 19.42
C GLN A 147 -7.83 -3.16 19.27
N PHE A 148 -8.74 -2.31 18.80
CA PHE A 148 -8.51 -0.88 18.62
C PHE A 148 -9.19 -0.04 19.69
N GLN A 149 -9.88 -0.64 20.67
CA GLN A 149 -10.52 0.13 21.76
C GLN A 149 -9.57 0.38 22.93
N PHE A 150 -8.54 -0.45 23.11
CA PHE A 150 -7.65 -0.35 24.27
C PHE A 150 -6.19 -0.25 23.82
N GLY A 151 -5.47 0.76 24.33
CA GLY A 151 -4.03 0.92 24.10
C GLY A 151 -3.63 1.38 22.69
N VAL A 152 -4.56 1.96 21.94
CA VAL A 152 -4.32 2.56 20.62
C VAL A 152 -4.73 4.03 20.67
N GLU A 153 -3.79 4.92 20.33
CA GLU A 153 -4.09 6.34 20.18
C GLU A 153 -4.71 6.60 18.81
N HIS A 154 -5.92 7.17 18.81
CA HIS A 154 -6.61 7.58 17.59
C HIS A 154 -6.56 9.10 17.46
N SER A 155 -6.48 9.59 16.22
CA SER A 155 -6.71 11.02 15.98
C SER A 155 -8.18 11.35 16.20
N GLU A 156 -8.45 12.58 16.69
CA GLU A 156 -9.81 13.07 16.93
C GLU A 156 -10.70 12.92 15.68
N ASN A 157 -10.15 13.18 14.49
CA ASN A 157 -10.87 13.02 13.23
C ASN A 157 -11.30 11.57 12.96
N VAL A 158 -10.42 10.59 13.23
CA VAL A 158 -10.75 9.16 13.06
C VAL A 158 -11.83 8.76 14.07
N LEU A 159 -11.77 9.27 15.30
CA LEU A 159 -12.78 9.00 16.32
C LEU A 159 -14.16 9.53 15.91
N ILE A 160 -14.23 10.78 15.47
CA ILE A 160 -15.47 11.40 15.01
C ILE A 160 -16.04 10.62 13.82
N GLU A 161 -15.24 10.40 12.77
CA GLU A 161 -15.68 9.70 11.56
C GLU A 161 -16.17 8.27 11.85
N THR A 162 -15.47 7.55 12.73
CA THR A 162 -15.82 6.16 13.05
C THR A 162 -17.06 6.07 13.93
N LEU A 163 -17.24 7.00 14.87
CA LEU A 163 -18.46 7.10 15.69
C LEU A 163 -19.68 7.48 14.83
N GLU A 164 -19.55 8.49 13.96
CA GLU A 164 -20.62 8.93 13.07
C GLU A 164 -21.03 7.83 12.10
N GLY A 165 -20.05 7.16 11.47
CA GLY A 165 -20.35 6.02 10.59
C GLY A 165 -21.00 4.86 11.36
N THR A 166 -20.57 4.57 12.59
CA THR A 166 -21.22 3.55 13.44
C THR A 166 -22.69 3.90 13.70
N ARG A 167 -22.98 5.16 14.02
CA ARG A 167 -24.34 5.65 14.20
C ARG A 167 -25.17 5.50 12.93
N SER A 168 -24.64 5.89 11.77
CA SER A 168 -25.30 5.74 10.46
C SER A 168 -25.64 4.28 10.15
N VAL A 169 -24.77 3.33 10.54
CA VAL A 169 -25.06 1.89 10.39
C VAL A 169 -26.20 1.45 11.30
N ILE A 170 -26.21 1.88 12.57
CA ILE A 170 -27.30 1.56 13.51
C ILE A 170 -28.63 2.10 12.98
N GLU A 171 -28.68 3.37 12.57
CA GLU A 171 -29.90 4.01 12.05
C GLU A 171 -30.42 3.32 10.78
N ARG A 172 -29.54 2.77 9.95
CA ARG A 172 -29.89 2.04 8.73
C ARG A 172 -30.41 0.62 8.99
N LEU A 173 -29.88 -0.07 10.01
CA LEU A 173 -30.15 -1.49 10.24
C LEU A 173 -31.27 -1.74 11.27
N GLU A 174 -31.49 -0.83 12.21
CA GLU A 174 -32.47 -1.00 13.29
C GLU A 174 -33.70 -0.09 13.05
N PRO A 175 -34.91 -0.61 12.79
CA PRO A 175 -36.08 0.23 12.53
C PRO A 175 -36.66 0.96 13.76
N SER A 176 -36.45 0.42 14.97
CA SER A 176 -37.02 0.99 16.20
C SER A 176 -36.18 2.16 16.69
N MET A 177 -36.76 3.36 16.69
CA MET A 177 -36.12 4.57 17.20
C MET A 177 -35.65 4.43 18.65
N ASP A 178 -36.47 3.81 19.52
CA ASP A 178 -36.09 3.57 20.91
C ASP A 178 -34.87 2.65 21.02
N THR A 179 -34.78 1.64 20.15
CA THR A 179 -33.64 0.72 20.12
C THR A 179 -32.39 1.41 19.57
N GLN A 180 -32.51 2.20 18.49
CA GLN A 180 -31.41 3.02 17.97
C GLN A 180 -30.84 3.94 19.07
N VAL A 181 -31.68 4.67 19.79
CA VAL A 181 -31.27 5.57 20.88
C VAL A 181 -30.52 4.81 21.98
N ARG A 182 -31.03 3.64 22.39
CA ARG A 182 -30.32 2.79 23.38
C ARG A 182 -28.95 2.35 22.88
N MET A 183 -28.84 1.88 21.64
CA MET A 183 -27.59 1.41 21.04
C MET A 183 -26.57 2.54 20.92
N VAL A 184 -26.97 3.70 20.38
CA VAL A 184 -26.10 4.88 20.24
C VAL A 184 -25.60 5.38 21.59
N ASN A 185 -26.46 5.39 22.61
CA ASN A 185 -26.05 5.77 23.96
C ASN A 185 -24.98 4.82 24.52
N GLN A 186 -25.17 3.49 24.39
CA GLN A 186 -24.15 2.52 24.84
C GLN A 186 -22.80 2.72 24.15
N VAL A 187 -22.84 2.99 22.84
CA VAL A 187 -21.66 3.26 22.02
C VAL A 187 -20.93 4.54 22.48
N ARG A 188 -21.67 5.60 22.82
CA ARG A 188 -21.12 6.84 23.39
C ARG A 188 -20.53 6.65 24.79
N PHE A 189 -21.23 5.93 25.67
CA PHE A 189 -20.81 5.76 27.06
C PHE A 189 -19.46 5.05 27.16
N ASN A 190 -19.17 4.06 26.33
CA ASN A 190 -17.86 3.39 26.36
C ASN A 190 -16.68 4.29 25.94
N TYR A 191 -16.93 5.43 25.28
CA TYR A 191 -15.89 6.34 24.81
C TYR A 191 -15.50 7.44 25.79
N TYR A 192 -16.36 7.80 26.74
CA TYR A 192 -16.08 8.84 27.74
C TYR A 192 -15.34 8.30 28.98
N TYR A 193 -15.14 6.99 29.08
CA TYR A 193 -14.48 6.32 30.21
C TYR A 193 -13.20 5.56 29.81
N LEU A 194 -12.70 5.79 28.58
CA LEU A 194 -11.37 5.40 28.11
C LEU A 194 -10.50 6.66 27.94
#